data_AF-A0A1F5AH58-F1
#
_entry.id   AF-A0A1F5AH58-F1
#
_cell.length_a   1.000
_cell.length_b   1.000
_cell.length_c   1.000
_cell.angle_alpha   90.00
_cell.angle_beta   90.00
_cell.angle_gamma   90.00
#
_symmetry.space_group_name_H-M   'P 1'
#
loop_
_entity.id
_entity.type
_entity.pdbx_description
1 polymer ?
#
loop_
_entity_poly.entity_id
_entity_poly.type
_entity_poly.pdbx_seq_one_letter_code
_entity_poly.pdbx_strand_id
1 'polypeptide(L)'
;MKPSVFRAGLPAGLLIASILALVECASRPPEVKTEPEVKIAVPPAPRISLKPYHRSMKDGMAGSFEKADEILIGVYTGTYADGPSGRAHYFDRVRMFDKGTWAWGPEMDVLLPILFVDVRPEIITGREFKTLSALDRTGICWDDYEGPRSLYLVEGIPTLVFLTLVLDEPAASARRILIDTYPITKDCRANDIFDLMLRERNAIQ
;
A
#
# COMPACT_ATOMS: atom_id res chain seq x y z
N MET A 1 27.70 91.27 -24.86
CA MET A 1 27.47 92.39 -23.93
C MET A 1 27.30 91.85 -22.52
N LYS A 2 27.74 92.59 -21.49
CA LYS A 2 27.36 92.46 -20.06
C LYS A 2 25.96 93.08 -19.83
N PRO A 3 25.32 93.07 -18.62
CA PRO A 3 25.75 92.64 -17.27
C PRO A 3 25.04 91.33 -16.82
N SER A 4 24.80 90.92 -15.56
CA SER A 4 24.95 91.45 -14.17
C SER A 4 24.93 90.26 -13.16
N VAL A 5 24.99 90.39 -11.82
CA VAL A 5 25.93 91.00 -10.85
C VAL A 5 25.32 90.90 -9.42
N PHE A 6 26.13 90.57 -8.40
CA PHE A 6 25.84 90.58 -6.93
C PHE A 6 24.81 89.56 -6.36
N ARG A 7 24.86 89.12 -5.09
CA ARG A 7 25.73 89.38 -3.90
C ARG A 7 25.80 88.08 -3.06
N ALA A 8 26.97 87.54 -2.71
CA ALA A 8 27.66 87.73 -1.42
C ALA A 8 26.87 87.31 -0.15
N GLY A 9 27.34 86.24 0.51
CA GLY A 9 26.95 85.83 1.86
C GLY A 9 28.01 84.88 2.45
N LEU A 10 28.76 85.36 3.44
CA LEU A 10 29.86 84.63 4.11
C LEU A 10 29.91 85.12 5.56
N PRO A 11 29.95 84.19 6.54
CA PRO A 11 31.04 84.17 7.51
C PRO A 11 31.61 82.72 7.65
N ALA A 12 32.92 82.46 7.74
CA ALA A 12 33.95 82.97 8.66
C ALA A 12 33.84 82.38 10.09
N GLY A 13 34.92 81.72 10.56
CA GLY A 13 34.98 81.00 11.85
C GLY A 13 35.39 79.52 11.68
N LEU A 14 36.65 79.16 11.41
CA LEU A 14 37.80 79.14 12.34
C LEU A 14 37.61 78.21 13.55
N LEU A 15 38.48 77.19 13.67
CA LEU A 15 39.05 76.54 14.89
C LEU A 15 39.38 75.07 14.56
N ILE A 16 40.65 74.78 14.24
CA ILE A 16 41.73 74.31 15.14
C ILE A 16 41.71 72.79 15.35
N ALA A 17 42.89 72.20 15.19
CA ALA A 17 43.15 70.78 15.33
C ALA A 17 42.92 70.26 16.75
N SER A 18 42.33 69.07 16.85
CA SER A 18 42.48 68.17 18.00
C SER A 18 42.50 66.74 17.49
N ILE A 19 43.67 66.10 17.61
CA ILE A 19 43.88 64.70 17.29
C ILE A 19 43.18 63.86 18.37
N LEU A 20 42.19 63.07 17.98
CA LEU A 20 41.70 61.94 18.77
C LEU A 20 41.75 60.69 17.90
N ALA A 21 42.90 60.02 17.95
CA ALA A 21 42.96 58.60 17.63
C ALA A 21 42.23 57.83 18.73
N LEU A 22 41.40 56.85 18.37
CA LEU A 22 41.40 55.48 18.91
C LEU A 22 40.19 54.67 18.42
N VAL A 23 40.47 53.40 18.08
CA VAL A 23 39.57 52.23 18.18
C VAL A 23 38.40 52.10 17.18
N GLU A 24 38.67 51.29 16.15
CA GLU A 24 37.86 50.18 15.62
C GLU A 24 36.35 50.39 15.31
N CYS A 25 36.01 50.31 14.01
CA CYS A 25 34.82 49.56 13.59
C CYS A 25 34.95 48.97 12.16
N ALA A 26 34.58 47.70 12.08
CA ALA A 26 34.63 46.76 10.96
C ALA A 26 34.08 47.22 9.58
N SER A 27 34.63 46.64 8.50
CA SER A 27 33.92 46.38 7.25
C SER A 27 34.43 45.12 6.54
N ARG A 28 33.48 44.26 6.13
CA ARG A 28 33.56 42.81 5.86
C ARG A 28 34.28 42.41 4.56
N PRO A 29 34.76 41.14 4.43
CA PRO A 29 35.18 40.55 3.15
C PRO A 29 33.96 40.30 2.20
N PRO A 30 34.19 40.08 0.90
CA PRO A 30 33.14 40.21 -0.13
C PRO A 30 32.11 39.07 -0.15
N GLU A 31 30.87 39.43 -0.49
CA GLU A 31 29.76 38.48 -0.67
C GLU A 31 29.96 37.57 -1.89
N VAL A 32 29.97 36.27 -1.65
CA VAL A 32 29.84 35.25 -2.70
C VAL A 32 28.36 35.20 -3.11
N LYS A 33 28.08 35.43 -4.40
CA LYS A 33 26.75 35.14 -4.96
C LYS A 33 26.55 33.62 -5.05
N THR A 34 25.84 33.07 -4.07
CA THR A 34 25.31 31.70 -4.17
C THR A 34 24.27 31.65 -5.29
N GLU A 35 24.37 30.67 -6.20
CA GLU A 35 23.26 30.35 -7.11
C GLU A 35 22.01 29.96 -6.30
N PRO A 36 20.80 30.24 -6.81
CA PRO A 36 19.58 29.84 -6.12
C PRO A 36 19.50 28.32 -6.07
N GLU A 37 19.35 27.75 -4.87
CA GLU A 37 19.11 26.32 -4.70
C GLU A 37 17.94 25.88 -5.57
N VAL A 38 18.22 24.99 -6.53
CA VAL A 38 17.17 24.26 -7.25
C VAL A 38 16.46 23.40 -6.21
N LYS A 39 15.30 23.89 -5.73
CA LYS A 39 14.41 23.10 -4.87
C LYS A 39 13.95 21.89 -5.66
N ILE A 40 14.65 20.77 -5.47
CA ILE A 40 14.23 19.47 -5.94
C ILE A 40 12.85 19.24 -5.36
N ALA A 41 11.84 19.22 -6.22
CA ALA A 41 10.47 18.95 -5.82
C ALA A 41 10.37 17.48 -5.40
N VAL A 42 10.62 17.22 -4.12
CA VAL A 42 10.36 15.92 -3.51
C VAL A 42 8.87 15.64 -3.73
N PRO A 43 8.51 14.58 -4.47
CA PRO A 43 7.10 14.25 -4.67
C PRO A 43 6.45 14.05 -3.30
N PRO A 44 5.20 14.52 -3.10
CA PRO A 44 4.53 14.37 -1.82
C PRO A 44 4.50 12.89 -1.45
N ALA A 45 4.96 12.56 -0.23
CA ALA A 45 4.93 11.18 0.24
C ALA A 45 3.51 10.61 0.08
N PRO A 46 3.37 9.37 -0.43
CA PRO A 46 2.06 8.76 -0.62
C PRO A 46 1.30 8.77 0.71
N ARG A 47 -0.01 9.08 0.65
CA ARG A 47 -0.87 9.28 1.85
C ARG A 47 -1.19 7.99 2.62
N ILE A 48 -0.38 6.93 2.47
CA ILE A 48 -0.51 5.71 3.26
C ILE A 48 0.31 5.88 4.54
N SER A 49 -0.35 6.42 5.57
CA SER A 49 0.11 6.27 6.95
C SER A 49 -0.08 4.80 7.33
N LEU A 50 1.00 4.00 7.30
CA LEU A 50 1.01 2.72 8.01
C LEU A 50 0.63 3.00 9.47
N LYS A 51 -0.55 2.54 9.89
CA LYS A 51 -0.96 2.69 11.27
C LYS A 51 -0.21 1.63 12.08
N PRO A 52 0.30 1.95 13.28
CA PRO A 52 1.07 0.99 14.10
C PRO A 52 0.21 -0.17 14.64
N TYR A 53 -1.08 -0.19 14.31
CA TYR A 53 -2.02 -1.25 14.59
C TYR A 53 -2.51 -1.80 13.24
N HIS A 54 -2.02 -2.99 12.89
CA HIS A 54 -2.52 -3.79 11.77
C HIS A 54 -3.04 -5.11 12.33
N ARG A 55 -4.09 -5.66 11.70
CA ARG A 55 -4.61 -6.97 12.13
C ARG A 55 -3.58 -8.07 11.84
N SER A 56 -3.35 -8.97 12.80
CA SER A 56 -2.53 -10.16 12.58
C SER A 56 -3.12 -10.98 11.42
N MET A 57 -2.36 -11.11 10.33
CA MET A 57 -2.75 -11.92 9.16
C MET A 57 -3.06 -13.36 9.58
N LYS A 58 -2.26 -13.91 10.50
CA LYS A 58 -2.42 -15.23 11.09
C LYS A 58 -3.74 -15.39 11.85
N ASP A 59 -4.15 -14.38 12.61
CA ASP A 59 -5.40 -14.43 13.39
C ASP A 59 -6.62 -14.29 12.48
N GLY A 60 -6.49 -13.49 11.40
CA GLY A 60 -7.47 -13.44 10.32
C GLY A 60 -7.64 -14.79 9.62
N MET A 61 -6.53 -15.38 9.16
CA MET A 61 -6.51 -16.73 8.56
C MET A 61 -7.06 -17.78 9.51
N ALA A 62 -6.77 -17.72 10.81
CA ALA A 62 -7.33 -18.62 11.81
C ALA A 62 -8.86 -18.50 11.90
N GLY A 63 -9.38 -17.27 11.95
CA GLY A 63 -10.83 -17.02 11.95
C GLY A 63 -11.54 -17.44 10.66
N SER A 64 -10.85 -17.39 9.52
CA SER A 64 -11.37 -17.84 8.22
C SER A 64 -11.23 -19.36 8.04
N PHE A 65 -10.21 -20.00 8.62
CA PHE A 65 -10.02 -21.45 8.65
C PHE A 65 -11.14 -22.19 9.38
N GLU A 66 -11.64 -21.63 10.50
CA GLU A 66 -12.78 -22.22 11.22
C GLU A 66 -14.08 -22.20 10.39
N LYS A 67 -14.27 -21.16 9.57
CA LYS A 67 -15.49 -20.96 8.76
C LYS A 67 -15.45 -21.65 7.41
N ALA A 68 -14.26 -22.03 6.94
CA ALA A 68 -14.07 -22.54 5.59
C ALA A 68 -14.35 -24.05 5.50
N ASP A 69 -15.25 -24.41 4.59
CA ASP A 69 -15.49 -25.78 4.15
C ASP A 69 -14.38 -26.22 3.18
N GLU A 70 -13.99 -25.33 2.26
CA GLU A 70 -12.87 -25.52 1.34
C GLU A 70 -11.82 -24.42 1.52
N ILE A 71 -10.55 -24.80 1.44
CA ILE A 71 -9.41 -23.87 1.40
C ILE A 71 -8.57 -24.28 0.20
N LEU A 72 -8.17 -23.31 -0.62
CA LEU A 72 -7.37 -23.55 -1.81
C LEU A 72 -6.31 -22.47 -2.03
N ILE A 73 -5.27 -22.81 -2.77
CA ILE A 73 -4.45 -21.85 -3.50
C ILE A 73 -4.90 -21.89 -4.94
N GLY A 74 -5.14 -20.72 -5.54
CA GLY A 74 -5.47 -20.60 -6.95
C GLY A 74 -5.08 -19.24 -7.49
N VAL A 75 -4.96 -19.11 -8.80
CA VAL A 75 -4.63 -17.84 -9.46
C VAL A 75 -5.89 -17.23 -10.03
N TYR A 76 -6.22 -16.00 -9.61
CA TYR A 76 -7.39 -15.30 -10.14
C TYR A 76 -7.18 -14.90 -11.62
N THR A 77 -8.13 -15.29 -12.48
CA THR A 77 -8.07 -15.10 -13.94
C THR A 77 -9.07 -14.06 -14.47
N GLY A 78 -10.00 -13.59 -13.64
CA GLY A 78 -11.01 -12.60 -14.02
C GLY A 78 -12.46 -13.03 -13.77
N THR A 79 -13.39 -12.31 -14.40
CA THR A 79 -14.83 -12.64 -14.41
C THR A 79 -15.29 -13.02 -15.81
N TYR A 80 -16.03 -14.11 -15.93
CA TYR A 80 -16.80 -14.45 -17.13
C TYR A 80 -18.31 -14.37 -16.81
N ALA A 81 -19.11 -13.98 -17.79
CA ALA A 81 -20.54 -13.72 -17.63
C ALA A 81 -21.40 -14.96 -17.98
N ASP A 82 -20.99 -16.13 -17.50
CA ASP A 82 -21.62 -17.40 -17.85
C ASP A 82 -22.74 -17.75 -16.85
N GLY A 83 -23.98 -17.46 -17.25
CA GLY A 83 -25.20 -17.98 -16.62
C GLY A 83 -26.01 -16.98 -15.77
N PRO A 84 -27.29 -17.27 -15.51
CA PRO A 84 -28.22 -16.35 -14.86
C PRO A 84 -28.20 -16.43 -13.33
N SER A 85 -27.07 -16.15 -12.68
CA SER A 85 -27.04 -15.68 -11.27
C SER A 85 -25.63 -15.24 -10.83
N GLY A 86 -25.38 -13.93 -10.85
CA GLY A 86 -24.10 -13.35 -10.42
C GLY A 86 -22.96 -13.52 -11.43
N ARG A 87 -21.97 -12.62 -11.40
CA ARG A 87 -20.72 -12.82 -12.15
C ARG A 87 -19.87 -13.79 -11.35
N ALA A 88 -19.60 -14.97 -11.89
CA ALA A 88 -18.64 -15.87 -11.28
C ALA A 88 -17.22 -15.31 -11.48
N HIS A 89 -16.40 -15.46 -10.45
CA HIS A 89 -14.99 -15.11 -10.43
C HIS A 89 -14.18 -16.39 -10.52
N TYR A 90 -13.21 -16.42 -11.43
CA TYR A 90 -12.59 -17.69 -11.84
C TYR A 90 -11.13 -17.78 -11.40
N PHE A 91 -10.76 -18.98 -10.98
CA PHE A 91 -9.42 -19.32 -10.51
C PHE A 91 -8.86 -20.49 -11.31
N ASP A 92 -7.63 -20.36 -11.79
CA ASP A 92 -6.84 -21.43 -12.44
C ASP A 92 -5.75 -21.99 -11.50
N ARG A 93 -5.07 -23.06 -11.94
CA ARG A 93 -3.95 -23.74 -11.25
C ARG A 93 -4.22 -23.90 -9.76
N VAL A 94 -5.25 -24.68 -9.48
CA VAL A 94 -5.81 -24.81 -8.14
C VAL A 94 -5.15 -25.95 -7.39
N ARG A 95 -4.74 -25.68 -6.16
CA ARG A 95 -4.25 -26.66 -5.19
C ARG A 95 -5.15 -26.61 -3.95
N MET A 96 -5.85 -27.70 -3.63
CA MET A 96 -6.76 -27.75 -2.48
C MET A 96 -6.03 -28.19 -1.20
N PHE A 97 -6.44 -27.65 -0.05
CA PHE A 97 -6.00 -28.09 1.27
C PHE A 97 -7.01 -29.09 1.85
N ASP A 98 -6.53 -30.26 2.25
CA ASP A 98 -7.31 -31.27 2.94
C ASP A 98 -7.21 -31.06 4.46
N LYS A 99 -8.31 -30.63 5.08
CA LYS A 99 -8.42 -30.43 6.54
C LYS A 99 -8.38 -31.73 7.35
N GLY A 100 -8.63 -32.89 6.73
CA GLY A 100 -8.56 -34.20 7.35
C GLY A 100 -7.14 -34.76 7.39
N THR A 101 -6.37 -34.58 6.32
CA THR A 101 -4.94 -35.01 6.26
C THR A 101 -3.94 -33.91 6.63
N TRP A 102 -4.42 -32.68 6.85
CA TRP A 102 -3.61 -31.48 7.12
C TRP A 102 -2.55 -31.20 6.04
N ALA A 103 -2.87 -31.53 4.80
CA ALA A 103 -1.93 -31.50 3.68
C ALA A 103 -2.51 -30.81 2.45
N TRP A 104 -1.64 -30.19 1.68
CA TRP A 104 -1.95 -29.66 0.36
C TRP A 104 -1.90 -30.77 -0.69
N GLY A 105 -2.99 -30.95 -1.44
CA GLY A 105 -3.08 -31.89 -2.58
C GLY A 105 -2.18 -31.51 -3.77
N PRO A 106 -2.32 -32.18 -4.92
CA PRO A 106 -1.64 -31.76 -6.15
C PRO A 106 -2.22 -30.44 -6.69
N GLU A 107 -1.44 -29.75 -7.53
CA GLU A 107 -1.94 -28.66 -8.37
C GLU A 107 -2.76 -29.24 -9.54
N MET A 108 -3.83 -28.55 -9.92
CA MET A 108 -4.79 -28.97 -10.93
C MET A 108 -5.08 -27.83 -11.91
N ASP A 109 -4.90 -28.08 -13.21
CA ASP A 109 -5.27 -27.16 -14.29
C ASP A 109 -6.80 -27.19 -14.55
N VAL A 110 -7.55 -26.73 -13.56
CA VAL A 110 -9.03 -26.62 -13.60
C VAL A 110 -9.45 -25.17 -13.38
N LEU A 111 -10.52 -24.76 -14.05
CA LEU A 111 -11.11 -23.44 -13.90
C LEU A 111 -12.26 -23.52 -12.88
N LEU A 112 -12.06 -22.99 -11.66
CA LEU A 112 -13.08 -23.03 -10.62
C LEU A 112 -13.87 -21.70 -10.54
N PRO A 113 -15.22 -21.74 -10.65
CA PRO A 113 -16.06 -20.59 -10.37
C PRO A 113 -16.26 -20.39 -8.87
N ILE A 114 -16.13 -19.15 -8.42
CA ILE A 114 -16.32 -18.70 -7.04
C ILE A 114 -17.24 -17.47 -7.04
N LEU A 115 -18.19 -17.41 -6.10
CA LEU A 115 -19.17 -16.33 -5.99
C LEU A 115 -18.79 -15.36 -4.87
N PHE A 116 -18.85 -14.06 -5.16
CA PHE A 116 -18.58 -12.98 -4.21
C PHE A 116 -19.93 -12.40 -3.74
N VAL A 117 -20.56 -13.08 -2.78
CA VAL A 117 -21.92 -12.75 -2.29
C VAL A 117 -21.84 -11.75 -1.13
N ASP A 118 -21.25 -12.19 -0.01
CA ASP A 118 -21.20 -11.41 1.24
C ASP A 118 -20.00 -10.47 1.31
N VAL A 119 -19.00 -10.68 0.45
CA VAL A 119 -17.74 -9.93 0.41
C VAL A 119 -17.51 -9.35 -0.98
N ARG A 120 -16.77 -8.23 -1.05
CA ARG A 120 -16.43 -7.54 -2.29
C ARG A 120 -14.94 -7.25 -2.34
N PRO A 121 -14.12 -8.18 -2.86
CA PRO A 121 -12.69 -7.93 -3.02
C PRO A 121 -12.42 -6.85 -4.05
N GLU A 122 -11.44 -6.00 -3.75
CA GLU A 122 -10.85 -5.08 -4.71
C GLU A 122 -9.97 -5.87 -5.67
N ILE A 123 -10.27 -5.76 -6.97
CA ILE A 123 -9.52 -6.42 -8.03
C ILE A 123 -8.39 -5.50 -8.48
N ILE A 124 -7.15 -5.96 -8.36
CA ILE A 124 -5.96 -5.27 -8.82
C ILE A 124 -5.43 -6.01 -10.04
N THR A 125 -5.34 -5.33 -11.18
CA THR A 125 -4.79 -5.94 -12.39
C THR A 125 -3.30 -6.23 -12.23
N GLY A 126 -2.80 -7.22 -12.98
CA GLY A 126 -1.36 -7.55 -12.99
C GLY A 126 -0.46 -6.42 -13.49
N ARG A 127 -1.02 -5.34 -14.06
CA ARG A 127 -0.30 -4.09 -14.40
C ARG A 127 -0.25 -3.14 -13.21
N GLU A 128 -1.38 -2.87 -12.56
CA GLU A 128 -1.45 -1.98 -11.40
C GLU A 128 -0.55 -2.47 -10.27
N PHE A 129 -0.60 -3.77 -9.94
CA PHE A 129 0.25 -4.36 -8.90
C PHE A 129 1.75 -4.14 -9.13
N LYS A 130 2.20 -4.16 -10.39
CA LYS A 130 3.61 -3.87 -10.75
C LYS A 130 3.99 -2.41 -10.56
N THR A 131 3.03 -1.49 -10.61
CA THR A 131 3.25 -0.04 -10.37
C THR A 131 3.13 0.36 -8.90
N LEU A 132 2.49 -0.45 -8.05
CA LEU A 132 2.43 -0.23 -6.61
C LEU A 132 3.82 -0.23 -5.97
N SER A 133 4.00 0.60 -4.94
CA SER A 133 5.21 0.59 -4.11
C SER A 133 5.24 -0.67 -3.22
N ALA A 134 6.42 -1.00 -2.68
CA ALA A 134 6.55 -2.10 -1.72
C ALA A 134 5.68 -1.88 -0.46
N LEU A 135 5.42 -0.61 -0.11
CA LEU A 135 4.55 -0.25 1.01
C LEU A 135 3.10 -0.65 0.72
N ASP A 136 2.58 -0.27 -0.45
CA ASP A 136 1.19 -0.54 -0.85
C ASP A 136 0.98 -2.04 -1.07
N ARG A 137 1.99 -2.74 -1.64
CA ARG A 137 1.98 -4.22 -1.77
C ARG A 137 1.98 -4.95 -0.43
N THR A 138 2.60 -4.36 0.59
CA THR A 138 2.48 -4.83 1.97
C THR A 138 1.05 -4.58 2.47
N GLY A 139 0.54 -3.35 2.31
CA GLY A 139 -0.82 -2.96 2.72
C GLY A 139 -1.95 -3.84 2.18
N ILE A 140 -1.82 -4.39 0.96
CA ILE A 140 -2.74 -5.40 0.37
C ILE A 140 -2.99 -6.61 1.29
N CYS A 141 -2.07 -6.91 2.21
CA CYS A 141 -2.12 -8.09 3.06
C CYS A 141 -2.22 -7.77 4.57
N TRP A 142 -2.22 -6.49 4.94
CA TRP A 142 -2.30 -6.04 6.33
C TRP A 142 -3.38 -4.96 6.47
N ASP A 143 -4.57 -5.36 6.93
CA ASP A 143 -5.68 -4.43 7.15
C ASP A 143 -5.36 -3.36 8.21
N ASP A 144 -5.95 -2.18 8.01
CA ASP A 144 -6.08 -1.16 9.05
C ASP A 144 -6.87 -1.73 10.24
N TYR A 145 -6.25 -1.72 11.43
CA TYR A 145 -6.96 -2.01 12.67
C TYR A 145 -8.11 -1.00 12.88
N GLU A 146 -9.26 -1.50 13.34
CA GLU A 146 -10.55 -0.78 13.47
C GLU A 146 -11.33 -0.49 12.17
N GLY A 147 -10.80 -0.84 10.99
CA GLY A 147 -11.53 -0.74 9.72
C GLY A 147 -12.36 -1.97 9.35
N PRO A 148 -13.34 -1.86 8.43
CA PRO A 148 -13.84 -3.02 7.70
C PRO A 148 -12.69 -3.61 6.87
N ARG A 149 -12.57 -4.94 6.90
CA ARG A 149 -11.51 -5.66 6.21
C ARG A 149 -11.63 -5.48 4.68
N SER A 150 -10.55 -5.07 4.04
CA SER A 150 -10.43 -5.05 2.59
C SER A 150 -9.91 -6.40 2.10
N LEU A 151 -10.70 -7.08 1.27
CA LEU A 151 -10.20 -8.24 0.51
C LEU A 151 -9.56 -7.74 -0.78
N TYR A 152 -8.46 -8.37 -1.18
CA TYR A 152 -7.72 -8.02 -2.39
C TYR A 152 -7.45 -9.25 -3.24
N LEU A 153 -7.72 -9.15 -4.54
CA LEU A 153 -7.37 -10.15 -5.54
C LEU A 153 -6.48 -9.53 -6.60
N VAL A 154 -5.32 -10.14 -6.82
CA VAL A 154 -4.36 -9.68 -7.83
C VAL A 154 -4.38 -10.64 -9.01
N GLU A 155 -4.72 -10.13 -10.20
CA GLU A 155 -4.79 -10.95 -11.42
C GLU A 155 -3.44 -11.60 -11.75
N GLY A 156 -3.48 -12.90 -12.03
CA GLY A 156 -2.28 -13.68 -12.39
C GLY A 156 -1.34 -14.00 -11.20
N ILE A 157 -1.72 -13.66 -9.96
CA ILE A 157 -0.95 -13.97 -8.74
C ILE A 157 -1.63 -15.11 -7.95
N PRO A 158 -0.88 -16.14 -7.50
CA PRO A 158 -1.41 -17.16 -6.61
C PRO A 158 -1.95 -16.53 -5.33
N THR A 159 -3.13 -16.95 -4.91
CA THR A 159 -3.85 -16.41 -3.76
C THR A 159 -4.35 -17.57 -2.92
N LEU A 160 -4.18 -17.49 -1.60
CA LEU A 160 -4.84 -18.37 -0.63
C LEU A 160 -6.29 -17.92 -0.47
N VAL A 161 -7.24 -18.81 -0.73
CA VAL A 161 -8.68 -18.54 -0.77
C VAL A 161 -9.41 -19.45 0.22
N PHE A 162 -10.28 -18.85 1.03
CA PHE A 162 -11.14 -19.54 1.99
C PHE A 162 -12.58 -19.46 1.53
N LEU A 163 -13.28 -20.60 1.51
CA LEU A 163 -14.58 -20.76 0.88
C LEU A 163 -15.56 -21.49 1.81
N THR A 164 -16.83 -21.10 1.74
CA THR A 164 -17.93 -21.93 2.23
C THR A 164 -18.70 -22.53 1.06
N LEU A 165 -19.25 -23.72 1.27
CA LEU A 165 -20.06 -24.44 0.29
C LEU A 165 -21.54 -24.30 0.65
N VAL A 166 -22.30 -23.64 -0.23
CA VAL A 166 -23.76 -23.52 -0.09
C VAL A 166 -24.45 -24.38 -1.14
N LEU A 167 -25.40 -25.21 -0.71
CA LEU A 167 -26.24 -26.00 -1.61
C LEU A 167 -27.27 -25.10 -2.28
N ASP A 168 -27.25 -25.07 -3.61
CA ASP A 168 -28.25 -24.43 -4.44
C ASP A 168 -29.36 -25.44 -4.76
N GLU A 169 -30.38 -25.50 -3.89
CA GLU A 169 -31.50 -26.46 -4.01
C GLU A 169 -32.14 -26.51 -5.42
N PRO A 170 -32.38 -25.38 -6.13
CA PRO A 170 -32.92 -25.39 -7.48
C PRO A 170 -32.03 -26.07 -8.54
N ALA A 171 -30.71 -26.09 -8.33
CA ALA A 171 -29.74 -26.64 -9.28
C ALA A 171 -29.11 -27.97 -8.80
N ALA A 172 -29.45 -28.44 -7.60
CA ALA A 172 -28.84 -29.58 -6.92
C ALA A 172 -27.29 -29.54 -6.94
N SER A 173 -26.70 -28.35 -6.83
CA SER A 173 -25.26 -28.13 -6.97
C SER A 173 -24.67 -27.35 -5.79
N ALA A 174 -23.43 -27.64 -5.41
CA ALA A 174 -22.72 -26.87 -4.39
C ALA A 174 -22.06 -25.64 -5.03
N ARG A 175 -22.41 -24.46 -4.53
CA ARG A 175 -21.80 -23.18 -4.91
C ARG A 175 -20.70 -22.79 -3.92
N ARG A 176 -19.54 -22.39 -4.45
CA ARG A 176 -18.43 -21.82 -3.67
C ARG A 176 -18.69 -20.35 -3.42
N ILE A 177 -18.81 -19.96 -2.16
CA ILE A 177 -18.92 -18.55 -1.75
C ILE A 177 -17.62 -18.13 -1.06
N LEU A 178 -17.11 -16.96 -1.45
CA LEU A 178 -15.88 -16.41 -0.91
C LEU A 178 -16.07 -15.95 0.55
N ILE A 179 -15.22 -16.45 1.44
CA ILE A 179 -15.03 -15.92 2.80
C ILE A 179 -13.86 -14.94 2.81
N ASP A 180 -12.73 -15.33 2.22
CA ASP A 180 -11.45 -14.66 2.42
C ASP A 180 -10.42 -14.92 1.31
N THR A 181 -9.49 -13.97 1.11
CA THR A 181 -8.41 -13.99 0.14
C THR A 181 -7.12 -13.40 0.74
N TYR A 182 -5.99 -14.07 0.53
CA TYR A 182 -4.66 -13.54 0.86
C TYR A 182 -3.66 -13.79 -0.29
N PRO A 183 -3.21 -12.75 -1.01
CA PRO A 183 -2.22 -12.88 -2.08
C PRO A 183 -0.89 -13.49 -1.62
N ILE A 184 -0.38 -14.46 -2.37
CA ILE A 184 0.89 -15.14 -2.10
C ILE A 184 2.00 -14.43 -2.88
N THR A 185 2.47 -13.32 -2.31
CA THR A 185 3.56 -12.51 -2.84
C THR A 185 4.78 -12.57 -1.92
N LYS A 186 5.92 -12.04 -2.38
CA LYS A 186 7.12 -11.89 -1.54
C LYS A 186 6.89 -10.96 -0.34
N ASP A 187 6.03 -9.96 -0.51
CA ASP A 187 5.71 -8.94 0.49
C ASP A 187 4.70 -9.49 1.52
N CYS A 188 3.77 -10.34 1.09
CA CYS A 188 2.69 -10.88 1.91
C CYS A 188 3.00 -12.21 2.60
N ARG A 189 3.73 -13.12 1.92
CA ARG A 189 4.08 -14.46 2.42
C ARG A 189 2.91 -15.27 2.99
N ALA A 190 1.70 -15.09 2.42
CA ALA A 190 0.47 -15.66 2.96
C ALA A 190 0.51 -17.19 3.17
N ASN A 191 1.11 -17.94 2.22
CA ASN A 191 1.29 -19.38 2.38
C ASN A 191 2.19 -19.74 3.57
N ASP A 192 3.30 -19.03 3.78
CA ASP A 192 4.24 -19.33 4.88
C ASP A 192 3.57 -19.08 6.24
N ILE A 193 2.73 -18.05 6.33
CA ILE A 193 1.97 -17.70 7.53
C ILE A 193 0.87 -18.73 7.80
N PHE A 194 0.21 -19.21 6.74
CA PHE A 194 -0.76 -20.30 6.82
C PHE A 194 -0.11 -21.62 7.26
N ASP A 195 1.00 -22.03 6.62
CA ASP A 195 1.74 -23.24 6.98
C ASP A 195 2.28 -23.18 8.43
N LEU A 196 2.69 -22.00 8.90
CA LEU A 196 3.06 -21.77 10.30
C LEU A 196 1.86 -21.92 11.25
N MET A 197 0.71 -21.31 10.90
CA MET A 197 -0.54 -21.43 11.65
C MET A 197 -0.98 -22.90 11.79
N LEU A 198 -0.89 -23.68 10.72
CA LEU A 198 -1.21 -25.12 10.74
C LEU A 198 -0.27 -25.91 11.65
N ARG A 199 1.05 -25.65 11.59
CA ARG A 199 2.04 -26.34 12.44
C ARG A 199 1.80 -26.09 13.92
N GLU A 200 1.49 -24.86 14.31
CA GLU A 200 1.19 -24.52 15.70
C GLU A 200 -0.11 -25.20 16.18
N ARG A 201 -1.14 -25.25 15.32
CA ARG A 201 -2.40 -25.95 15.62
C ARG A 201 -2.20 -27.46 15.78
N ASN A 202 -1.41 -28.07 14.91
CA ASN A 202 -1.07 -29.51 14.99
C ASN A 202 -0.20 -29.87 16.19
N ALA A 203 0.52 -28.91 16.78
CA ALA A 203 1.30 -29.11 18.01
C ALA A 203 0.45 -29.07 19.30
N ILE A 204 -0.84 -28.75 19.19
CA ILE A 204 -1.79 -28.62 20.31
C ILE A 204 -2.80 -29.79 20.33
N GLN A 205 -2.84 -30.61 19.28
CA GLN A 205 -3.68 -31.81 19.15
C GLN A 205 -3.00 -33.07 19.71
#